data_AF-A0A3N5TMB0-F1
#
_entry.id   AF-A0A3N5TMB0-F1
#
_cell.length_a   1.000
_cell.length_b   1.000
_cell.length_c   1.000
_cell.angle_alpha   90.00
_cell.angle_beta   90.00
_cell.angle_gamma   90.00
#
_symmetry.space_group_name_H-M   'P 1'
#
loop_
_entity.id
_entity.type
_entity.pdbx_description
1 polymer ?
#
loop_
_entity_poly.entity_id
_entity_poly.type
_entity_poly.pdbx_seq_one_letter_code
_entity_poly.pdbx_strand_id
1 'polypeptide(L)' 'MKEMAEVKMPHTLHEQHLCLLENIGTNLEEIKKLVKNPQFICKGCGRAAANEKNLCDPEKL' A
#
# COMPACT_ATOMS: atom_id res chain seq x y z
N MET A 1 21.23 3.37 22.38
CA MET A 1 19.92 2.84 21.94
C MET A 1 19.16 4.03 21.40
N LYS A 2 18.91 4.13 20.08
CA LYS A 2 18.17 5.26 19.52
C LYS A 2 16.68 5.01 19.78
N GLU A 3 16.05 5.86 20.57
CA GLU A 3 14.59 5.98 20.64
C GLU A 3 14.06 6.10 19.20
N MET A 4 13.33 5.09 18.75
CA MET A 4 12.57 5.19 17.50
C MET A 4 11.30 5.95 17.87
N ALA A 5 11.26 7.24 17.53
CA ALA A 5 10.05 8.04 17.64
C ALA A 5 8.88 7.27 17.00
N GLU A 6 7.74 7.21 17.68
CA GLU A 6 6.54 6.56 17.16
C GLU A 6 6.14 7.24 15.84
N VAL A 7 6.35 6.54 14.72
CA VAL A 7 5.99 7.06 13.40
C VAL A 7 4.48 7.00 13.28
N LYS A 8 3.81 8.14 13.50
CA LYS A 8 2.37 8.25 13.33
C LYS A 8 2.02 8.17 11.84
N MET A 9 1.45 7.04 11.43
CA MET A 9 0.95 6.86 10.08
C MET A 9 -0.30 7.75 9.84
N PRO A 10 -0.51 8.25 8.62
CA PRO A 10 -1.59 9.21 8.33
C PRO A 10 -2.99 8.61 8.47
N HIS A 11 -3.12 7.28 8.31
CA HIS A 11 -4.34 6.51 8.54
C HIS A 11 -3.98 5.06 8.86
N THR A 12 -4.98 4.27 9.24
CA THR A 12 -4.81 2.85 9.55
C THR A 12 -4.21 2.07 8.38
N LEU A 13 -3.32 1.12 8.69
CA LEU A 13 -2.70 0.18 7.75
C LEU A 13 -1.88 0.81 6.62
N HIS A 14 -1.53 2.10 6.72
CA HIS A 14 -0.76 2.80 5.68
C HIS A 14 0.55 2.07 5.33
N GLU A 15 1.16 1.38 6.30
CA GLU A 15 2.36 0.56 6.12
C GLU A 15 2.20 -0.65 5.18
N GLN A 16 0.97 -1.04 4.86
CA GLN A 16 0.65 -2.12 3.92
C GLN A 16 0.14 -1.59 2.58
N HIS A 17 0.01 -0.27 2.43
CA HIS A 17 -0.52 0.32 1.20
C HIS A 17 0.57 0.46 0.15
N LEU A 18 0.21 0.19 -1.11
CA LEU A 18 1.14 0.26 -2.25
C LEU A 18 1.81 1.64 -2.40
N CYS A 19 1.16 2.72 -1.98
CA CYS A 19 1.76 4.06 -2.02
C CYS A 19 3.01 4.16 -1.14
N LEU A 20 2.97 3.59 0.07
CA LEU A 20 4.12 3.63 0.98
C LEU A 20 5.17 2.61 0.55
N LEU A 21 4.74 1.37 0.26
CA LEU A 21 5.63 0.29 -0.15
C LEU A 21 6.48 0.67 -1.37
N GLU A 22 5.88 1.38 -2.35
CA GLU A 22 6.63 1.91 -3.49
C GLU A 22 7.63 3.01 -3.08
N ASN A 23 7.20 3.98 -2.26
CA ASN A 23 8.04 5.10 -1.82
C ASN A 23 9.26 4.66 -0.98
N ILE A 24 9.12 3.59 -0.20
CA ILE A 24 10.23 3.06 0.63
C ILE A 24 11.08 2.02 -0.11
N GLY A 25 10.78 1.74 -1.39
CA GLY A 25 11.55 0.80 -2.20
C GLY A 25 11.38 -0.66 -1.78
N THR A 26 10.18 -1.08 -1.40
CA THR A 26 9.87 -2.49 -1.11
C THR A 26 10.25 -3.39 -2.28
N ASN A 27 10.67 -4.62 -1.96
CA ASN A 27 11.10 -5.61 -2.94
C ASN A 27 10.05 -5.84 -4.04
N LEU A 28 10.49 -5.82 -5.30
CA LEU A 28 9.61 -5.97 -6.46
C LEU A 28 8.79 -7.27 -6.46
N GLU A 29 9.34 -8.39 -5.96
CA GLU A 29 8.61 -9.65 -5.87
C GLU A 29 7.49 -9.61 -4.82
N GLU A 30 7.62 -8.78 -3.79
CA GLU A 30 6.52 -8.54 -2.86
C GLU A 30 5.44 -7.67 -3.49
N ILE A 31 5.84 -6.58 -4.17
CA ILE A 31 4.92 -5.72 -4.92
C ILE A 31 4.13 -6.54 -5.95
N LYS A 32 4.80 -7.41 -6.71
CA LYS A 32 4.16 -8.29 -7.71
C LYS A 32 3.04 -9.15 -7.11
N LYS A 33 3.17 -9.63 -5.88
CA LYS A 33 2.11 -10.42 -5.21
C LYS A 33 0.87 -9.58 -4.93
N LEU A 34 1.04 -8.30 -4.64
CA LEU A 34 -0.06 -7.38 -4.30
C LEU A 34 -0.80 -6.89 -5.54
N VAL A 35 -0.10 -6.69 -6.65
CA VAL A 35 -0.68 -6.12 -7.89
C VAL A 35 -1.12 -7.17 -8.91
N LYS A 36 -0.81 -8.45 -8.70
CA LYS A 36 -1.21 -9.55 -9.61
C LYS A 36 -2.72 -9.77 -9.55
N ASN A 37 -3.37 -9.81 -10.72
CA ASN A 37 -4.83 -9.99 -10.88
C ASN A 37 -5.63 -8.98 -10.02
N PRO A 38 -5.47 -7.67 -10.24
CA PRO A 38 -6.07 -6.67 -9.38
C PRO A 38 -7.60 -6.76 -9.40
N GLN A 39 -8.21 -6.59 -8.23
CA GLN A 39 -9.66 -6.58 -8.03
C GLN A 39 -10.16 -5.20 -7.58
N PHE A 40 -9.23 -4.32 -7.20
CA PHE A 40 -9.51 -2.99 -6.69
C PHE A 40 -8.55 -1.97 -7.28
N ILE A 41 -9.00 -0.72 -7.38
CA ILE A 41 -8.23 0.46 -7.78
C ILE A 41 -8.37 1.56 -6.73
N CYS A 42 -7.30 2.30 -6.45
CA CYS A 42 -7.36 3.44 -5.54
C CYS A 42 -7.91 4.65 -6.29
N LYS A 43 -9.06 5.19 -5.86
CA LYS A 43 -9.68 6.38 -6.46
C LYS A 43 -8.77 7.61 -6.47
N GLY A 44 -7.87 7.73 -5.49
CA GLY A 44 -7.00 8.89 -5.34
C GLY A 44 -5.73 8.87 -6.19
N CYS A 45 -5.17 7.70 -6.53
CA CYS A 45 -3.89 7.61 -7.23
C CYS A 45 -3.83 6.57 -8.36
N GLY A 46 -4.90 5.81 -8.60
CA GLY A 46 -4.97 4.84 -9.70
C GLY A 46 -4.18 3.54 -9.50
N ARG A 47 -3.44 3.38 -8.39
CA ARG A 47 -2.78 2.10 -8.07
C ARG A 47 -3.82 1.00 -7.91
N ALA A 48 -3.54 -0.18 -8.44
CA ALA A 48 -4.44 -1.33 -8.40
C ALA A 48 -3.85 -2.49 -7.59
N ALA A 49 -4.70 -3.21 -6.87
CA ALA A 49 -4.30 -4.32 -6.01
C ALA A 49 -5.30 -5.47 -6.05
N ALA A 50 -4.84 -6.67 -5.72
CA ALA A 50 -5.66 -7.86 -5.55
C ALA A 50 -6.58 -7.77 -4.31
N ASN A 51 -6.23 -6.95 -3.32
CA ASN A 51 -6.97 -6.77 -2.08
C ASN A 51 -7.10 -5.28 -1.72
N GLU A 52 -8.30 -4.86 -1.30
CA GLU A 52 -8.62 -3.48 -0.94
C GLU A 52 -7.72 -2.91 0.17
N LYS A 53 -7.27 -3.75 1.11
CA LYS A 53 -6.42 -3.35 2.25
C LYS A 53 -5.05 -2.80 1.84
N ASN A 54 -4.65 -2.99 0.58
CA ASN A 54 -3.38 -2.53 0.06
C ASN A 54 -3.50 -1.14 -0.61
N LEU A 55 -4.64 -0.48 -0.49
CA LEU A 55 -4.95 0.80 -1.13
C LEU A 55 -5.54 1.79 -0.12
N CYS A 56 -5.29 3.08 -0.30
CA CYS A 56 -5.78 4.12 0.61
C CYS A 56 -7.29 4.37 0.52
N ASP A 57 -7.81 4.37 -0.71
CA ASP A 57 -9.23 4.63 -0.98
C ASP A 57 -9.71 3.67 -2.10
N PRO A 58 -9.92 2.39 -1.77
CA PRO A 58 -10.22 1.35 -2.75
C PRO A 58 -11.61 1.48 -3.36
N GLU A 59 -11.71 1.18 -4.64
CA GLU A 59 -12.95 0.94 -5.40
C GLU A 59 -12.80 -0.37 -6.17
N LYS A 60 -13.88 -1.14 -6.31
CA LYS A 60 -13.86 -2.41 -7.01
C LYS A 60 -13.74 -2.18 -8.53
N LEU A 61 -12.89 -2.98 -9.19
CA LEU A 61 -12.74 -3.01 -10.65
C LEU A 61 -13.89 -3.74 -11.36
#